data_AF-A0A1Q9BTT7-F1
#
_entry.id   AF-A0A1Q9BTT7-F1
#
_cell.length_a   1.000
_cell.length_b   1.000
_cell.length_c   1.000
_cell.angle_alpha   90.00
_cell.angle_beta   90.00
_cell.angle_gamma   90.00
#
_symmetry.space_group_name_H-M   'P 1'
#
loop_
_entity.id
_entity.type
_entity.pdbx_description
1 polymer ?
#
loop_
_entity_poly.entity_id
_entity_poly.type
_entity_poly.pdbx_seq_one_letter_code
_entity_poly.pdbx_strand_id
1 'polypeptide(L)'
;MTTLAALDAACVNSLTFTWHPRLMLKAATCLLQSRQAARRLVRHVAGSFAGSGMIPHQPFHLRAIAQTLRILEDPDYRIIKEGKFCYVSKRRQKDQKYDDSEWEPMMGNYRDGPEVEKALLEAFEKEEAEGRMFPLSFAEARKRYPGPALRVAAQAVIPKPDQEFRVVHDGTHGVQVNNEIIMNDRLESPGAREVSAIQKLGSVSSEKVLFGLVGDVKKAHRRYLHHPEHWEVLACRSRTDSPTVWLNRTGTFGIASAAFWFARLIGLVGRLSLRVLLDAFVFALIYADDLHLLSSGPQLFGRLVCLSLKGNST
;
A
#
# COMPACT_ATOMS: atom_id res chain seq x y z
N MET A 1 28.40 59.95 -7.45
CA MET A 1 29.24 59.16 -8.37
C MET A 1 30.58 58.95 -7.71
N THR A 2 30.77 57.80 -7.06
CA THR A 2 32.09 57.31 -6.65
C THR A 2 32.00 55.79 -6.46
N THR A 3 33.10 55.15 -6.79
CA THR A 3 33.28 53.82 -7.38
C THR A 3 33.35 52.66 -6.37
N LEU A 4 33.03 51.46 -6.89
CA LEU A 4 33.37 50.16 -6.32
C LEU A 4 34.88 50.06 -6.00
N ALA A 5 35.20 49.54 -4.82
CA ALA A 5 36.24 48.52 -4.53
C ALA A 5 36.74 48.66 -3.08
N ALA A 6 36.19 47.86 -2.15
CA ALA A 6 36.84 47.42 -0.90
C ALA A 6 35.84 46.66 -0.02
N LEU A 7 35.56 45.40 -0.35
CA LEU A 7 35.01 44.42 0.59
C LEU A 7 35.66 43.09 0.22
N ASP A 8 36.92 42.92 0.61
CA ASP A 8 37.65 41.67 0.36
C ASP A 8 38.39 41.17 1.62
N ALA A 9 38.23 39.87 1.82
CA ALA A 9 39.17 38.95 2.46
C ALA A 9 39.58 39.10 3.95
N ALA A 10 38.63 39.21 4.90
CA ALA A 10 39.00 39.05 6.33
C ALA A 10 38.06 38.23 7.25
N CYS A 11 36.96 37.62 6.77
CA CYS A 11 36.02 36.93 7.70
C CYS A 11 35.52 35.54 7.26
N VAL A 12 36.20 34.84 6.34
CA VAL A 12 35.76 33.51 5.85
C VAL A 12 36.75 32.37 6.13
N ASN A 13 37.89 32.63 6.78
CA ASN A 13 38.89 31.58 7.07
C ASN A 13 39.15 31.41 8.57
N SER A 14 38.25 30.72 9.30
CA SER A 14 38.63 29.91 10.47
C SER A 14 37.43 29.20 11.11
N LEU A 15 36.87 28.18 10.46
CA LEU A 15 36.12 27.12 11.16
C LEU A 15 36.39 25.78 10.44
N THR A 16 37.64 25.36 10.47
CA THR A 16 38.01 23.97 10.16
C THR A 16 37.57 23.09 11.33
N PHE A 17 36.35 22.54 11.25
CA PHE A 17 35.95 21.40 12.07
C PHE A 17 36.80 20.19 11.67
N THR A 18 37.93 19.99 12.34
CA THR A 18 38.73 18.78 12.24
C THR A 18 38.00 17.67 13.00
N TRP A 19 37.17 16.90 12.29
CA TRP A 19 36.58 15.69 12.83
C TRP A 19 37.69 14.67 13.08
N HIS A 20 38.09 14.51 14.34
CA HIS A 20 39.15 13.58 14.72
C HIS A 20 38.78 12.15 14.24
N PRO A 21 39.67 11.40 13.56
CA PRO A 21 39.35 10.08 12.98
C PRO A 21 38.76 9.08 13.99
N ARG A 22 39.18 9.17 15.25
CA ARG A 22 38.63 8.37 16.36
C ARG A 22 37.18 8.71 16.73
N LEU A 23 36.74 9.96 16.57
CA LEU A 23 35.34 10.39 16.77
C LEU A 23 34.44 9.90 15.63
N MET A 24 34.92 9.99 14.38
CA MET A 24 34.25 9.40 13.21
C MET A 24 34.09 7.88 13.35
N LEU A 25 35.14 7.18 13.80
CA LEU A 25 35.09 5.73 14.03
C LEU A 25 34.13 5.37 15.17
N LYS A 26 34.10 6.13 16.27
CA LYS A 26 33.14 5.95 17.37
C LYS A 26 31.69 6.20 16.93
N ALA A 27 31.45 7.23 16.12
CA ALA A 27 30.13 7.52 15.56
C ALA A 27 29.67 6.41 14.59
N ALA A 28 30.54 5.97 13.68
CA ALA A 28 30.26 4.86 12.77
C ALA A 28 30.03 3.53 13.52
N THR A 29 30.79 3.28 14.58
CA THR A 29 30.61 2.09 15.43
C THR A 29 29.30 2.18 16.22
N CYS A 30 28.95 3.35 16.75
CA CYS A 30 27.68 3.60 17.43
C CYS A 30 26.49 3.44 16.47
N LEU A 31 26.61 3.92 15.23
CA LEU A 31 25.59 3.73 14.19
C LEU A 31 25.46 2.25 13.78
N LEU A 32 26.57 1.53 13.62
CA LEU A 32 26.56 0.09 13.34
C LEU A 32 25.98 -0.72 14.50
N GLN A 33 26.33 -0.37 15.74
CA GLN A 33 25.77 -0.96 16.96
C GLN A 33 24.28 -0.64 17.08
N SER A 34 23.85 0.57 16.73
CA SER A 34 22.44 0.98 16.70
C SER A 34 21.66 0.24 15.62
N ARG A 35 22.24 0.02 14.43
CA ARG A 35 21.65 -0.80 13.36
C ARG A 35 21.56 -2.27 13.77
N GLN A 36 22.59 -2.80 14.44
CA GLN A 36 22.56 -4.16 14.97
C GLN A 36 21.55 -4.30 16.11
N ALA A 37 21.44 -3.30 17.00
CA ALA A 37 20.47 -3.26 18.08
C ALA A 37 19.03 -3.15 17.55
N ALA A 38 18.78 -2.28 16.55
CA ALA A 38 17.49 -2.19 15.87
C ALA A 38 17.14 -3.51 15.15
N ARG A 39 18.10 -4.12 14.45
CA ARG A 39 17.91 -5.45 13.83
C ARG A 39 17.66 -6.55 14.86
N ARG A 40 18.37 -6.52 16.01
CA ARG A 40 18.17 -7.47 17.11
C ARG A 40 16.81 -7.25 17.77
N LEU A 41 16.38 -6.01 17.96
CA LEU A 41 15.07 -5.65 18.49
C LEU A 41 13.97 -6.12 17.54
N VAL A 42 14.09 -5.87 16.24
CA VAL A 42 13.13 -6.36 15.23
C VAL A 42 13.12 -7.88 15.17
N ARG A 43 14.27 -8.57 15.22
CA ARG A 43 14.32 -10.04 15.28
C ARG A 43 13.75 -10.59 16.58
N HIS A 44 14.02 -9.95 17.70
CA HIS A 44 13.49 -10.35 19.01
C HIS A 44 11.98 -10.15 19.07
N VAL A 45 11.48 -9.01 18.60
CA VAL A 45 10.05 -8.73 18.46
C VAL A 45 9.40 -9.72 17.50
N ALA A 46 9.96 -9.92 16.30
CA ALA A 46 9.45 -10.89 15.33
C ALA A 46 9.45 -12.33 15.89
N GLY A 47 10.49 -12.72 16.62
CA GLY A 47 10.61 -14.03 17.26
C GLY A 47 9.66 -14.23 18.45
N SER A 48 9.47 -13.20 19.27
CA SER A 48 8.53 -13.22 20.41
C SER A 48 7.06 -13.30 19.98
N PHE A 49 6.76 -13.01 18.72
CA PHE A 49 5.40 -13.07 18.16
C PHE A 49 5.21 -14.16 17.10
N ALA A 50 6.13 -15.13 17.02
CA ALA A 50 5.98 -16.33 16.19
C ALA A 50 4.70 -17.14 16.52
N GLY A 51 4.07 -16.89 17.68
CA GLY A 51 2.77 -17.45 18.08
C GLY A 51 1.54 -16.58 17.75
N SER A 52 1.70 -15.35 17.24
CA SER A 52 0.54 -14.56 16.78
C SER A 52 0.15 -15.08 15.40
N GLY A 53 -0.84 -15.97 15.35
CA GLY A 53 -1.27 -16.62 14.12
C GLY A 53 -1.48 -15.63 12.97
N MET A 54 -1.07 -16.04 11.76
CA MET A 54 -1.33 -15.32 10.52
C MET A 54 -2.85 -15.12 10.38
N ILE A 55 -3.27 -13.91 10.04
CA ILE A 55 -4.68 -13.68 9.72
C ILE A 55 -4.98 -14.47 8.44
N PRO A 56 -5.98 -15.36 8.42
CA PRO A 56 -6.32 -16.11 7.21
C PRO A 56 -6.48 -15.18 6.01
N HIS A 57 -5.95 -15.59 4.85
CA HIS A 57 -6.00 -14.84 3.58
C HIS A 57 -5.24 -13.49 3.57
N GLN A 58 -4.41 -13.23 4.58
CA GLN A 58 -3.59 -12.03 4.65
C GLN A 58 -2.10 -12.36 4.42
N PRO A 59 -1.48 -11.90 3.32
CA PRO A 59 -0.06 -12.19 3.04
C PRO A 59 0.94 -11.53 4.00
N PHE A 60 0.53 -10.51 4.76
CA PHE A 60 1.41 -9.82 5.71
C PHE A 60 1.20 -10.28 7.15
N HIS A 61 2.28 -10.32 7.94
CA HIS A 61 2.19 -10.49 9.40
C HIS A 61 1.72 -9.19 10.07
N LEU A 62 0.48 -8.79 9.77
CA LEU A 62 -0.12 -7.52 10.19
C LEU A 62 0.01 -7.25 11.69
N ARG A 63 -0.22 -8.26 12.54
CA ARG A 63 -0.09 -8.14 13.99
C ARG A 63 1.34 -7.80 14.42
N ALA A 64 2.33 -8.50 13.85
CA ALA A 64 3.75 -8.26 14.14
C ALA A 64 4.19 -6.87 13.63
N ILE A 65 3.76 -6.47 12.43
CA ILE A 65 4.01 -5.14 11.87
C ILE A 65 3.45 -4.06 12.79
N ALA A 66 2.16 -4.16 13.16
CA ALA A 66 1.49 -3.18 14.01
C ALA A 66 2.14 -3.07 15.40
N GLN A 67 2.53 -4.20 16.01
CA GLN A 67 3.21 -4.19 17.30
C GLN A 67 4.61 -3.59 17.22
N THR A 68 5.36 -3.91 16.16
CA THR A 68 6.70 -3.35 15.95
C THR A 68 6.60 -1.83 15.75
N LEU A 69 5.67 -1.39 14.90
CA LEU A 69 5.41 0.03 14.66
C LEU A 69 4.95 0.77 15.93
N ARG A 70 4.16 0.11 16.80
CA ARG A 70 3.81 0.64 18.12
C ARG A 70 5.03 0.88 18.99
N ILE A 71 5.96 -0.08 19.05
CA ILE A 71 7.21 0.04 19.82
C ILE A 71 8.11 1.14 19.24
N LEU A 72 8.10 1.30 17.92
CA LEU A 72 8.84 2.35 17.22
C LEU A 72 8.12 3.72 17.23
N GLU A 73 7.00 3.83 17.94
CA GLU A 73 6.18 5.04 18.05
C GLU A 73 5.78 5.61 16.68
N ASP A 74 5.56 4.73 15.68
CA ASP A 74 4.98 5.16 14.41
C ASP A 74 3.54 5.60 14.65
N PRO A 75 3.15 6.82 14.29
CA PRO A 75 1.87 7.38 14.70
C PRO A 75 0.64 6.63 14.14
N ASP A 76 0.85 5.82 13.10
CA ASP A 76 -0.21 5.13 12.36
C ASP A 76 -0.32 3.63 12.67
N TYR A 77 0.40 3.11 13.68
CA TYR A 77 0.42 1.68 13.99
C TYR A 77 -0.96 1.06 14.20
N ARG A 78 -1.96 1.87 14.58
CA ARG A 78 -3.35 1.45 14.85
C ARG A 78 -4.16 1.17 13.58
N ILE A 79 -3.77 1.69 12.42
CA ILE A 79 -4.48 1.50 11.15
C ILE A 79 -4.64 0.02 10.81
N ILE A 80 -3.63 -0.80 11.12
CA ILE A 80 -3.63 -2.23 10.81
C ILE A 80 -4.59 -3.03 11.71
N LYS A 81 -4.93 -2.52 12.90
CA LYS A 81 -5.83 -3.20 13.84
C LYS A 81 -7.25 -2.65 13.81
N GLU A 82 -7.41 -1.34 13.93
CA GLU A 82 -8.68 -0.70 14.33
C GLU A 82 -8.84 0.75 13.80
N GLY A 83 -7.90 1.28 13.02
CA GLY A 83 -7.81 2.73 12.75
C GLY A 83 -8.63 3.22 11.54
N LYS A 84 -9.61 4.10 11.79
CA LYS A 84 -10.30 4.90 10.75
C LYS A 84 -9.50 6.11 10.24
N PHE A 85 -8.37 6.46 10.89
CA PHE A 85 -7.62 7.70 10.66
C PHE A 85 -6.11 7.46 10.53
N CYS A 86 -5.46 8.25 9.67
CA CYS A 86 -3.99 8.38 9.55
C CYS A 86 -3.60 9.67 10.26
N TYR A 87 -2.51 9.64 10.99
CA TYR A 87 -1.95 10.84 11.59
C TYR A 87 -0.89 11.50 10.68
N VAL A 88 -0.37 10.77 9.67
CA VAL A 88 0.69 11.29 8.77
C VAL A 88 0.14 11.93 7.49
N SER A 89 -1.06 11.59 7.05
CA SER A 89 -1.66 12.17 5.84
C SER A 89 -2.47 13.42 6.12
N LYS A 90 -2.42 14.39 5.22
CA LYS A 90 -3.30 15.57 5.27
C LYS A 90 -4.77 15.17 5.16
N ARG A 91 -5.67 15.93 5.79
CA ARG A 91 -7.10 15.75 5.58
C ARG A 91 -7.49 15.94 4.13
N ARG A 92 -8.43 15.12 3.68
CA ARG A 92 -9.06 15.27 2.37
C ARG A 92 -9.83 16.59 2.33
N GLN A 93 -9.60 17.37 1.27
CA GLN A 93 -10.24 18.68 1.07
C GLN A 93 -11.37 18.64 0.05
N LYS A 94 -11.39 17.61 -0.81
CA LYS A 94 -12.37 17.47 -1.88
C LYS A 94 -12.78 16.02 -2.00
N ASP A 95 -14.07 15.78 -1.92
CA ASP A 95 -14.65 14.48 -2.18
C ASP A 95 -14.87 14.28 -3.67
N GLN A 96 -14.72 13.01 -4.08
CA GLN A 96 -15.02 12.63 -5.44
C GLN A 96 -16.54 12.62 -5.60
N LYS A 97 -17.04 13.21 -6.69
CA LYS A 97 -18.44 13.05 -7.07
C LYS A 97 -18.58 11.75 -7.83
N TYR A 98 -19.57 10.96 -7.44
CA TYR A 98 -19.92 9.68 -8.04
C TYR A 98 -21.26 9.79 -8.76
N ASP A 99 -21.60 8.75 -9.53
CA ASP A 99 -22.89 8.61 -10.23
C ASP A 99 -24.08 8.78 -9.26
N ASP A 100 -25.14 9.43 -9.72
CA ASP A 100 -26.36 9.75 -8.97
C ASP A 100 -27.56 8.90 -9.40
N SER A 101 -27.31 7.71 -9.96
CA SER A 101 -28.34 6.74 -10.30
C SER A 101 -29.26 6.41 -9.12
N GLU A 102 -30.50 6.05 -9.44
CA GLU A 102 -31.45 5.55 -8.44
C GLU A 102 -30.89 4.33 -7.72
N TRP A 103 -31.15 4.25 -6.42
CA TRP A 103 -30.61 3.18 -5.59
C TRP A 103 -31.27 1.84 -5.92
N GLU A 104 -30.46 0.87 -6.34
CA GLU A 104 -30.88 -0.50 -6.63
C GLU A 104 -29.81 -1.48 -6.09
N PRO A 105 -30.14 -2.30 -5.07
CA PRO A 105 -29.18 -3.20 -4.46
C PRO A 105 -28.81 -4.39 -5.35
N MET A 106 -29.55 -4.67 -6.42
CA MET A 106 -29.36 -5.84 -7.27
C MET A 106 -29.18 -5.45 -8.73
N MET A 107 -27.93 -5.23 -9.12
CA MET A 107 -27.59 -4.85 -10.49
C MET A 107 -27.27 -6.08 -11.35
N GLY A 108 -27.80 -6.07 -12.57
CA GLY A 108 -27.42 -7.01 -13.62
C GLY A 108 -26.05 -6.68 -14.20
N ASN A 109 -25.38 -7.67 -14.78
CA ASN A 109 -24.12 -7.43 -15.47
C ASN A 109 -24.35 -6.61 -16.74
N TYR A 110 -23.36 -5.80 -17.11
CA TYR A 110 -23.43 -4.97 -18.33
C TYR A 110 -23.54 -5.77 -19.62
N ARG A 111 -23.00 -7.00 -19.60
CA ARG A 111 -23.11 -7.97 -20.67
C ARG A 111 -23.29 -9.34 -20.04
N ASP A 112 -24.22 -10.09 -20.57
CA ASP A 112 -24.38 -11.51 -20.29
C ASP A 112 -24.15 -12.30 -21.58
N GLY A 113 -23.67 -13.52 -21.44
CA GLY A 113 -23.40 -14.43 -22.55
C GLY A 113 -22.46 -15.55 -22.13
N PRO A 114 -22.46 -16.71 -22.81
CA PRO A 114 -21.68 -17.88 -22.38
C PRO A 114 -20.18 -17.59 -22.22
N GLU A 115 -19.61 -16.77 -23.10
CA GLU A 115 -18.19 -16.40 -23.05
C GLU A 115 -17.87 -15.48 -21.88
N VAL A 116 -18.74 -14.49 -21.60
CA VAL A 116 -18.58 -13.54 -20.51
C VAL A 116 -18.76 -14.24 -19.16
N GLU A 117 -19.78 -15.09 -19.05
CA GLU A 117 -20.05 -15.89 -17.86
C GLU A 117 -18.86 -16.81 -17.54
N LYS A 118 -18.34 -17.51 -18.56
CA LYS A 118 -17.15 -18.35 -18.41
C LYS A 118 -15.95 -17.56 -17.93
N ALA A 119 -15.65 -16.41 -18.54
CA ALA A 119 -14.53 -15.56 -18.15
C ALA A 119 -14.66 -15.04 -16.71
N LEU A 120 -15.86 -14.64 -16.29
CA LEU A 120 -16.13 -14.21 -14.92
C LEU A 120 -15.96 -15.36 -13.93
N LEU A 121 -16.53 -16.52 -14.24
CA LEU A 121 -16.46 -17.69 -13.36
C LEU A 121 -15.02 -18.17 -13.16
N GLU A 122 -14.25 -18.33 -14.25
CA GLU A 122 -12.82 -18.69 -14.18
C GLU A 122 -12.02 -17.66 -13.35
N ALA A 123 -12.33 -16.37 -13.48
CA ALA A 123 -11.70 -15.34 -12.67
C ALA A 123 -12.08 -15.47 -11.18
N PHE A 124 -13.34 -15.73 -10.87
CA PHE A 124 -13.82 -15.86 -9.48
C PHE A 124 -13.26 -17.09 -8.79
N GLU A 125 -13.25 -18.24 -9.46
CA GLU A 125 -12.67 -19.48 -8.93
C GLU A 125 -11.17 -19.32 -8.65
N LYS A 126 -10.44 -18.61 -9.54
CA LYS A 126 -9.04 -18.27 -9.31
C LYS A 126 -8.86 -17.37 -8.09
N GLU A 127 -9.70 -16.34 -7.93
CA GLU A 127 -9.64 -15.45 -6.77
C GLU A 127 -10.08 -16.16 -5.47
N GLU A 128 -10.98 -17.14 -5.54
CA GLU A 128 -11.36 -18.00 -4.42
C GLU A 128 -10.23 -18.91 -3.99
N ALA A 129 -9.53 -19.56 -4.93
CA ALA A 129 -8.36 -20.39 -4.63
C ALA A 129 -7.25 -19.57 -3.94
N GLU A 130 -7.13 -18.29 -4.28
CA GLU A 130 -6.24 -17.33 -3.62
C GLU A 130 -6.82 -16.73 -2.31
N GLY A 131 -8.01 -17.17 -1.89
CA GLY A 131 -8.67 -16.79 -0.65
C GLY A 131 -9.36 -15.41 -0.65
N ARG A 132 -9.46 -14.76 -1.80
CA ARG A 132 -9.89 -13.35 -1.94
C ARG A 132 -11.38 -13.20 -2.17
N MET A 133 -12.04 -14.25 -2.63
CA MET A 133 -13.48 -14.32 -2.83
C MET A 133 -14.01 -15.63 -2.26
N PHE A 134 -15.33 -15.72 -2.10
CA PHE A 134 -16.00 -16.98 -1.82
C PHE A 134 -17.43 -16.99 -2.36
N PRO A 135 -17.93 -18.16 -2.79
CA PRO A 135 -19.30 -18.32 -3.24
C PRO A 135 -20.25 -18.57 -2.07
N LEU A 136 -21.50 -18.15 -2.25
CA LEU A 136 -22.67 -18.57 -1.49
C LEU A 136 -23.83 -18.79 -2.46
N SER A 137 -24.77 -19.68 -2.12
CA SER A 137 -26.05 -19.64 -2.81
C SER A 137 -26.76 -18.31 -2.51
N PHE A 138 -27.56 -17.81 -3.44
CA PHE A 138 -28.28 -16.56 -3.25
C PHE A 138 -29.24 -16.63 -2.05
N ALA A 139 -29.85 -17.80 -1.82
CA ALA A 139 -30.71 -18.03 -0.66
C ALA A 139 -29.94 -17.90 0.67
N GLU A 140 -28.75 -18.50 0.77
CA GLU A 140 -27.88 -18.36 1.95
C GLU A 140 -27.38 -16.92 2.12
N ALA A 141 -27.00 -16.26 1.03
CA ALA A 141 -26.57 -14.87 1.07
C ALA A 141 -27.68 -13.95 1.60
N ARG A 142 -28.93 -14.11 1.13
CA ARG A 142 -30.09 -13.37 1.65
C ARG A 142 -30.43 -13.70 3.10
N LYS A 143 -30.24 -14.95 3.52
CA LYS A 143 -30.42 -15.35 4.93
C LYS A 143 -29.37 -14.71 5.83
N ARG A 144 -28.12 -14.64 5.35
CA ARG A 144 -26.99 -14.07 6.09
C ARG A 144 -27.02 -12.55 6.14
N TYR A 145 -27.46 -11.91 5.06
CA TYR A 145 -27.50 -10.46 4.88
C TYR A 145 -28.92 -10.04 4.46
N PRO A 146 -29.85 -9.91 5.42
CA PRO A 146 -31.25 -9.65 5.14
C PRO A 146 -31.49 -8.23 4.62
N GLY A 147 -32.56 -8.08 3.82
CA GLY A 147 -33.01 -6.78 3.33
C GLY A 147 -32.02 -6.09 2.40
N PRO A 148 -31.81 -4.76 2.52
CA PRO A 148 -30.97 -3.98 1.63
C PRO A 148 -29.46 -4.11 1.91
N ALA A 149 -29.06 -4.95 2.87
CA ALA A 149 -27.66 -5.13 3.25
C ALA A 149 -26.86 -5.84 2.14
N LEU A 150 -27.42 -6.88 1.52
CA LEU A 150 -26.79 -7.56 0.39
C LEU A 150 -26.89 -6.69 -0.87
N ARG A 151 -25.75 -6.25 -1.39
CA ARG A 151 -25.67 -5.52 -2.66
C ARG A 151 -24.88 -6.31 -3.68
N VAL A 152 -25.53 -6.63 -4.79
CA VAL A 152 -24.95 -7.35 -5.91
C VAL A 152 -24.65 -6.35 -7.01
N ALA A 153 -23.37 -6.08 -7.22
CA ALA A 153 -22.89 -5.13 -8.22
C ALA A 153 -22.70 -5.78 -9.59
N ALA A 154 -22.97 -4.99 -10.62
CA ALA A 154 -22.66 -5.32 -12.01
C ALA A 154 -21.15 -5.55 -12.20
N GLN A 155 -20.80 -6.51 -13.04
CA GLN A 155 -19.42 -6.73 -13.48
C GLN A 155 -19.23 -6.24 -14.90
N ALA A 156 -18.13 -5.52 -15.12
CA ALA A 156 -17.65 -5.18 -16.45
C ALA A 156 -16.45 -6.05 -16.80
N VAL A 157 -16.50 -6.69 -17.97
CA VAL A 157 -15.40 -7.50 -18.51
C VAL A 157 -14.74 -6.71 -19.63
N ILE A 158 -13.51 -6.26 -19.39
CA ILE A 158 -12.74 -5.46 -20.33
C ILE A 158 -11.68 -6.37 -20.97
N PRO A 159 -11.72 -6.60 -22.29
CA PRO A 159 -10.70 -7.38 -22.97
C PRO A 159 -9.36 -6.65 -22.92
N LYS A 160 -8.29 -7.37 -22.65
CA LYS A 160 -6.92 -6.90 -22.87
C LYS A 160 -6.35 -7.48 -24.18
N PRO A 161 -5.28 -6.88 -24.72
CA PRO A 161 -4.62 -7.37 -25.94
C PRO A 161 -4.02 -8.79 -25.83
N ASP A 162 -3.74 -9.26 -24.62
CA ASP A 162 -3.07 -10.53 -24.30
C ASP A 162 -4.04 -11.73 -24.12
N GLN A 163 -5.28 -11.61 -24.61
CA GLN A 163 -6.37 -12.59 -24.41
C GLN A 163 -6.79 -12.80 -22.95
N GLU A 164 -6.21 -12.05 -22.00
CA GLU A 164 -6.76 -11.94 -20.65
C GLU A 164 -7.92 -10.94 -20.63
N PHE A 165 -8.79 -11.08 -19.64
CA PHE A 165 -9.83 -10.10 -19.34
C PHE A 165 -9.56 -9.43 -18.00
N ARG A 166 -9.90 -8.15 -17.91
CA ARG A 166 -9.96 -7.43 -16.64
C ARG A 166 -11.41 -7.36 -16.19
N VAL A 167 -11.69 -7.95 -15.04
CA VAL A 167 -12.97 -7.82 -14.36
C VAL A 167 -12.94 -6.56 -13.51
N VAL A 168 -13.95 -5.71 -13.67
CA VAL A 168 -14.17 -4.51 -12.88
C VAL A 168 -15.52 -4.64 -12.19
N HIS A 169 -15.51 -4.44 -10.88
CA HIS A 169 -16.70 -4.48 -10.04
C HIS A 169 -17.26 -3.06 -9.90
N ASP A 170 -18.47 -2.83 -10.40
CA ASP A 170 -19.05 -1.48 -10.35
C ASP A 170 -19.63 -1.17 -8.97
N GLY A 171 -18.82 -0.53 -8.13
CA GLY A 171 -19.27 -0.07 -6.82
C GLY A 171 -20.14 1.18 -6.85
N THR A 172 -20.58 1.69 -8.00
CA THR A 172 -21.23 3.00 -8.11
C THR A 172 -22.66 2.87 -8.61
N HIS A 173 -22.84 2.38 -9.84
CA HIS A 173 -24.13 2.42 -10.52
C HIS A 173 -25.16 1.52 -9.80
N GLY A 174 -26.27 2.11 -9.33
CA GLY A 174 -27.33 1.47 -8.56
C GLY A 174 -26.95 1.12 -7.11
N VAL A 175 -25.89 0.34 -6.92
CA VAL A 175 -25.49 -0.17 -5.58
C VAL A 175 -24.90 0.89 -4.66
N GLN A 176 -24.39 2.00 -5.22
CA GLN A 176 -23.90 3.19 -4.50
C GLN A 176 -22.85 2.93 -3.40
N VAL A 177 -22.09 1.84 -3.47
CA VAL A 177 -21.05 1.49 -2.48
C VAL A 177 -19.99 2.61 -2.39
N ASN A 178 -19.53 3.11 -3.53
CA ASN A 178 -18.55 4.19 -3.61
C ASN A 178 -19.07 5.52 -3.06
N ASN A 179 -20.38 5.76 -3.18
CA ASN A 179 -21.04 6.96 -2.67
C ASN A 179 -21.06 6.97 -1.14
N GLU A 180 -21.06 5.79 -0.51
CA GLU A 180 -21.06 5.64 0.96
C GLU A 180 -19.65 5.53 1.56
N ILE A 181 -18.61 5.36 0.73
CA ILE A 181 -17.22 5.29 1.22
C ILE A 181 -16.76 6.67 1.66
N ILE A 182 -16.48 6.79 2.97
CA ILE A 182 -15.90 8.00 3.56
C ILE A 182 -14.39 7.82 3.75
N MET A 183 -13.61 8.63 3.04
CA MET A 183 -12.16 8.70 3.18
C MET A 183 -11.76 10.06 3.76
N ASN A 184 -11.52 10.12 5.07
CA ASN A 184 -11.17 11.37 5.77
C ASN A 184 -9.80 11.92 5.38
N ASP A 185 -8.92 11.05 4.92
CA ASP A 185 -7.53 11.33 4.64
C ASP A 185 -7.28 11.42 3.14
N ARG A 186 -6.41 12.35 2.75
CA ARG A 186 -5.95 12.48 1.38
C ARG A 186 -4.92 11.38 1.09
N LEU A 187 -5.12 10.66 -0.01
CA LEU A 187 -4.07 9.84 -0.59
C LEU A 187 -2.99 10.76 -1.18
N GLU A 188 -1.78 10.71 -0.62
CA GLU A 188 -0.61 11.41 -1.15
C GLU A 188 0.28 10.39 -1.86
N SER A 189 0.53 10.64 -3.15
CA SER A 189 1.44 9.83 -3.94
C SER A 189 2.63 10.69 -4.38
N PRO A 190 3.87 10.19 -4.28
CA PRO A 190 5.04 10.90 -4.76
C PRO A 190 4.97 11.05 -6.28
N GLY A 191 5.54 12.15 -6.80
CA GLY A 191 5.64 12.42 -8.22
C GLY A 191 7.06 12.76 -8.65
N ALA A 192 7.18 13.35 -9.85
CA ALA A 192 8.47 13.71 -10.43
C ALA A 192 9.26 14.73 -9.57
N ARG A 193 8.57 15.56 -8.78
CA ARG A 193 9.20 16.56 -7.90
C ARG A 193 9.99 15.90 -6.79
N GLU A 194 9.42 14.88 -6.14
CA GLU A 194 10.07 14.12 -5.07
C GLU A 194 11.28 13.36 -5.62
N VAL A 195 11.16 12.72 -6.79
CA VAL A 195 12.29 12.05 -7.45
C VAL A 195 13.42 13.03 -7.76
N SER A 196 13.11 14.20 -8.33
CA SER A 196 14.10 15.24 -8.64
C SER A 196 14.78 15.77 -7.37
N ALA A 197 14.02 15.95 -6.27
CA ALA A 197 14.57 16.37 -5.00
C ALA A 197 15.55 15.33 -4.42
N ILE A 198 15.22 14.03 -4.50
CA ILE A 198 16.11 12.96 -4.05
C ILE A 198 17.39 12.90 -4.87
N GLN A 199 17.29 13.08 -6.20
CA GLN A 199 18.48 13.14 -7.07
C GLN A 199 19.40 14.31 -6.72
N LYS A 200 18.82 15.50 -6.48
CA LYS A 200 19.58 16.68 -6.03
C LYS A 200 20.23 16.46 -4.67
N LEU A 201 19.54 15.83 -3.73
CA LEU A 201 20.10 15.46 -2.42
C LEU A 201 21.26 14.48 -2.59
N GLY A 202 21.12 13.49 -3.48
CA GLY A 202 22.19 12.54 -3.80
C GLY A 202 23.42 13.22 -4.38
N SER A 203 23.24 14.15 -5.32
CA SER A 203 24.36 14.82 -6.01
C SER A 203 25.21 15.73 -5.11
N VAL A 204 24.62 16.30 -4.06
CA VAL A 204 25.35 17.12 -3.07
C VAL A 204 25.79 16.32 -1.85
N SER A 205 25.34 15.08 -1.71
CA SER A 205 25.79 14.18 -0.65
C SER A 205 27.19 13.62 -0.95
N SER A 206 27.89 13.13 0.08
CA SER A 206 29.13 12.36 -0.12
C SER A 206 28.89 11.05 -0.90
N GLU A 207 27.64 10.62 -1.02
CA GLU A 207 27.21 9.39 -1.68
C GLU A 207 26.91 9.71 -3.16
N LYS A 208 27.96 9.75 -4.00
CA LYS A 208 27.91 10.25 -5.39
C LYS A 208 27.13 9.39 -6.39
N VAL A 209 26.78 8.14 -6.05
CA VAL A 209 26.14 7.19 -6.97
C VAL A 209 24.75 6.81 -6.49
N LEU A 210 23.73 7.32 -7.17
CA LEU A 210 22.35 6.94 -6.93
C LEU A 210 21.98 5.73 -7.79
N PHE A 211 21.44 4.69 -7.16
CA PHE A 211 20.91 3.51 -7.81
C PHE A 211 19.41 3.39 -7.51
N GLY A 212 18.63 3.05 -8.55
CA GLY A 212 17.19 2.84 -8.45
C GLY A 212 16.80 1.40 -8.74
N LEU A 213 15.92 0.85 -7.90
CA LEU A 213 15.18 -0.37 -8.16
C LEU A 213 13.71 0.00 -8.31
N VAL A 214 13.12 -0.35 -9.45
CA VAL A 214 11.70 -0.16 -9.73
C VAL A 214 11.04 -1.53 -9.78
N GLY A 215 9.86 -1.66 -9.18
CA GLY A 215 9.07 -2.88 -9.22
C GLY A 215 7.58 -2.58 -9.20
N ASP A 216 6.79 -3.56 -9.65
CA ASP A 216 5.33 -3.51 -9.65
C ASP A 216 4.77 -4.49 -8.61
N VAL A 217 3.83 -4.03 -7.80
CA VAL A 217 3.12 -4.89 -6.83
C VAL A 217 1.90 -5.52 -7.51
N LYS A 218 2.12 -6.74 -8.01
CA LYS A 218 1.05 -7.55 -8.61
C LYS A 218 -0.20 -7.62 -7.74
N LYS A 219 -1.34 -7.23 -8.32
CA LYS A 219 -2.67 -7.21 -7.69
C LYS A 219 -2.68 -6.41 -6.37
N ALA A 220 -2.06 -5.22 -6.35
CA ALA A 220 -2.01 -4.34 -5.17
C ALA A 220 -3.37 -4.15 -4.46
N HIS A 221 -4.44 -3.92 -5.21
CA HIS A 221 -5.80 -3.77 -4.68
C HIS A 221 -6.32 -5.02 -3.92
N ARG A 222 -5.77 -6.22 -4.18
CA ARG A 222 -6.12 -7.48 -3.49
C ARG A 222 -5.30 -7.71 -2.20
N ARG A 223 -4.43 -6.79 -1.79
CA ARG A 223 -3.47 -7.02 -0.69
C ARG A 223 -3.98 -6.66 0.71
N TYR A 224 -5.12 -6.00 0.81
CA TYR A 224 -5.78 -5.72 2.08
C TYR A 224 -7.11 -6.46 2.17
N LEU A 225 -7.54 -6.77 3.40
CA LEU A 225 -8.81 -7.41 3.69
C LEU A 225 -9.86 -6.37 4.10
N HIS A 226 -11.08 -6.53 3.60
CA HIS A 226 -12.25 -5.86 4.14
C HIS A 226 -12.70 -6.55 5.43
N HIS A 227 -13.26 -5.76 6.35
CA HIS A 227 -13.95 -6.31 7.51
C HIS A 227 -15.12 -7.21 7.06
N PRO A 228 -15.42 -8.32 7.75
CA PRO A 228 -16.51 -9.22 7.35
C PRO A 228 -17.89 -8.58 7.24
N GLU A 229 -18.12 -7.48 7.96
CA GLU A 229 -19.35 -6.64 7.91
C GLU A 229 -19.41 -5.72 6.67
N HIS A 230 -18.49 -5.86 5.73
CA HIS A 230 -18.53 -5.12 4.47
C HIS A 230 -18.53 -6.04 3.26
N TRP A 231 -18.53 -7.36 3.46
CA TRP A 231 -18.50 -8.31 2.34
C TRP A 231 -19.83 -8.29 1.57
N GLU A 232 -20.93 -8.03 2.25
CA GLU A 232 -22.28 -8.00 1.70
C GLU A 232 -22.50 -6.88 0.69
N VAL A 233 -21.78 -5.77 0.81
CA VAL A 233 -21.85 -4.65 -0.15
C VAL A 233 -20.87 -4.83 -1.32
N LEU A 234 -20.08 -5.90 -1.33
CA LEU A 234 -19.08 -6.20 -2.36
C LEU A 234 -19.41 -7.47 -3.13
N ALA A 235 -20.69 -7.84 -3.19
CA ALA A 235 -21.14 -9.07 -3.82
C ALA A 235 -21.31 -8.90 -5.34
N CYS A 236 -21.14 -9.96 -6.11
CA CYS A 236 -21.34 -9.97 -7.55
C CYS A 236 -21.76 -11.36 -8.07
N ARG A 237 -22.07 -11.44 -9.37
CA ARG A 237 -22.46 -12.69 -10.05
C ARG A 237 -21.73 -12.87 -11.37
N SER A 238 -21.53 -14.13 -11.77
CA SER A 238 -20.97 -14.49 -13.09
C SER A 238 -21.94 -14.22 -14.24
N ARG A 239 -23.24 -14.23 -13.95
CA ARG A 239 -24.35 -13.89 -14.85
C ARG A 239 -25.48 -13.27 -14.04
N THR A 240 -26.26 -12.37 -14.61
CA THR A 240 -27.31 -11.62 -13.90
C THR A 240 -28.24 -12.49 -13.04
N ASP A 241 -28.71 -13.62 -13.56
CA ASP A 241 -29.63 -14.57 -12.93
C ASP A 241 -28.92 -15.75 -12.22
N SER A 242 -27.58 -15.72 -12.09
CA SER A 242 -26.84 -16.82 -11.47
C SER A 242 -27.34 -17.09 -10.04
N PRO A 243 -27.59 -18.37 -9.67
CA PRO A 243 -28.01 -18.73 -8.32
C PRO A 243 -26.87 -18.58 -7.30
N THR A 244 -25.63 -18.43 -7.77
CA THR A 244 -24.44 -18.26 -6.93
C THR A 244 -24.07 -16.78 -6.87
N VAL A 245 -23.88 -16.28 -5.66
CA VAL A 245 -23.34 -14.94 -5.39
C VAL A 245 -21.93 -15.09 -4.86
N TRP A 246 -21.03 -14.27 -5.37
CA TRP A 246 -19.63 -14.23 -4.97
C TRP A 246 -19.37 -12.98 -4.12
N LEU A 247 -18.75 -13.15 -2.95
CA LEU A 247 -18.44 -12.04 -2.05
C LEU A 247 -16.93 -11.80 -2.00
N ASN A 248 -16.53 -10.54 -2.18
CA ASN A 248 -15.13 -10.15 -2.09
C ASN A 248 -14.68 -9.98 -0.63
N ARG A 249 -13.57 -10.64 -0.25
CA ARG A 249 -12.89 -10.46 1.04
C ARG A 249 -11.84 -9.36 0.99
N THR A 250 -11.25 -9.11 -0.18
CA THR A 250 -10.20 -8.11 -0.39
C THR A 250 -10.70 -6.97 -1.27
N GLY A 251 -9.93 -5.89 -1.36
CA GLY A 251 -10.22 -4.85 -2.35
C GLY A 251 -10.35 -5.39 -3.78
N THR A 252 -11.10 -4.72 -4.62
CA THR A 252 -11.31 -5.10 -6.03
C THR A 252 -11.31 -3.84 -6.90
N PHE A 253 -11.06 -4.00 -8.20
CA PHE A 253 -11.16 -2.88 -9.14
C PHE A 253 -12.59 -2.33 -9.17
N GLY A 254 -12.71 -1.01 -9.22
CA GLY A 254 -13.98 -0.28 -9.24
C GLY A 254 -14.52 0.10 -7.84
N ILE A 255 -13.86 -0.35 -6.77
CA ILE A 255 -14.11 0.15 -5.40
C ILE A 255 -13.15 1.31 -5.07
N ALA A 256 -13.71 2.46 -4.71
CA ALA A 256 -13.00 3.71 -4.50
C ALA A 256 -11.93 3.64 -3.39
N SER A 257 -12.15 2.82 -2.36
CA SER A 257 -11.23 2.70 -1.22
C SER A 257 -10.00 1.82 -1.50
N ALA A 258 -9.93 1.13 -2.65
CA ALA A 258 -8.91 0.11 -2.89
C ALA A 258 -7.48 0.67 -2.90
N ALA A 259 -7.24 1.73 -3.66
CA ALA A 259 -5.94 2.38 -3.72
C ALA A 259 -5.57 3.01 -2.36
N PHE A 260 -6.55 3.58 -1.66
CA PHE A 260 -6.36 4.20 -0.36
C PHE A 260 -5.87 3.21 0.70
N TRP A 261 -6.57 2.08 0.86
CA TRP A 261 -6.20 1.07 1.85
C TRP A 261 -4.89 0.38 1.49
N PHE A 262 -4.64 0.10 0.21
CA PHE A 262 -3.36 -0.44 -0.22
C PHE A 262 -2.21 0.50 0.13
N ALA A 263 -2.31 1.79 -0.24
CA ALA A 263 -1.27 2.79 0.03
C ALA A 263 -0.93 2.90 1.51
N ARG A 264 -1.93 2.82 2.39
CA ARG A 264 -1.72 2.82 3.85
C ARG A 264 -0.98 1.59 4.32
N LEU A 265 -1.39 0.41 3.85
CA LEU A 265 -0.75 -0.86 4.20
C LEU A 265 0.73 -0.87 3.77
N ILE A 266 1.00 -0.56 2.50
CA ILE A 266 2.36 -0.59 1.97
C ILE A 266 3.22 0.55 2.54
N GLY A 267 2.62 1.71 2.86
CA GLY A 267 3.30 2.80 3.55
C GLY A 267 3.79 2.39 4.95
N LEU A 268 3.01 1.63 5.70
CA LEU A 268 3.41 1.09 7.01
C LEU A 268 4.56 0.08 6.88
N VAL A 269 4.48 -0.81 5.89
CA VAL A 269 5.56 -1.76 5.57
C VAL A 269 6.84 -1.00 5.17
N GLY A 270 6.72 0.03 4.33
CA GLY A 270 7.82 0.86 3.89
C GLY A 270 8.47 1.62 5.05
N ARG A 271 7.68 2.28 5.91
CA ARG A 271 8.19 2.99 7.09
C ARG A 271 8.86 2.05 8.07
N LEU A 272 8.27 0.89 8.35
CA LEU A 272 8.92 -0.13 9.18
C LEU A 272 10.30 -0.49 8.60
N SER A 273 10.36 -0.76 7.30
CA SER A 273 11.59 -1.15 6.61
C SER A 273 12.66 -0.04 6.65
N LEU A 274 12.27 1.22 6.44
CA LEU A 274 13.17 2.37 6.56
C LEU A 274 13.65 2.59 8.00
N ARG A 275 12.80 2.38 9.02
CA ARG A 275 13.21 2.46 10.43
C ARG A 275 14.28 1.43 10.79
N VAL A 276 14.33 0.27 10.13
CA VAL A 276 15.43 -0.71 10.29
C VAL A 276 16.74 -0.22 9.68
N LEU A 277 16.66 0.61 8.64
CA LEU A 277 17.81 1.14 7.91
C LEU A 277 18.38 2.42 8.57
N LEU A 278 17.67 3.00 9.53
CA LEU A 278 18.05 4.21 10.26
C LEU A 278 18.36 5.39 9.33
N ASP A 279 19.56 5.93 9.43
CA ASP A 279 20.09 7.09 8.69
C ASP A 279 20.67 6.73 7.32
N ALA A 280 20.46 5.50 6.83
CA ALA A 280 20.95 5.10 5.52
C ALA A 280 20.30 5.96 4.42
N PHE A 281 21.08 6.35 3.40
CA PHE A 281 20.56 7.05 2.23
C PHE A 281 19.72 6.09 1.38
N VAL A 282 18.44 6.01 1.73
CA VAL A 282 17.45 5.11 1.14
C VAL A 282 16.09 5.80 1.15
N PHE A 283 15.45 5.83 -0.02
CA PHE A 283 14.11 6.36 -0.20
C PHE A 283 13.22 5.28 -0.80
N ALA A 284 11.99 5.20 -0.34
CA ALA A 284 10.95 4.35 -0.91
C ALA A 284 9.78 5.22 -1.35
N LEU A 285 9.60 5.36 -2.66
CA LEU A 285 8.50 6.07 -3.28
C LEU A 285 7.50 5.04 -3.77
N ILE A 286 6.24 5.16 -3.34
CA ILE A 286 5.18 4.21 -3.69
C ILE A 286 4.06 4.99 -4.35
N TYR A 287 3.76 4.66 -5.61
CA TYR A 287 2.69 5.28 -6.38
C TYR A 287 1.76 4.18 -6.87
N ALA A 288 0.51 4.14 -6.39
CA ALA A 288 -0.41 3.06 -6.70
C ALA A 288 0.24 1.68 -6.45
N ASP A 289 0.47 0.88 -7.49
CA ASP A 289 1.18 -0.41 -7.49
C ASP A 289 2.69 -0.32 -7.77
N ASP A 290 3.18 0.82 -8.25
CA ASP A 290 4.60 1.04 -8.50
C ASP A 290 5.40 1.31 -7.21
N LEU A 291 6.50 0.60 -7.05
CA LEU A 291 7.50 0.77 -6.02
C LEU A 291 8.81 1.27 -6.64
N HIS A 292 9.29 2.43 -6.22
CA HIS A 292 10.58 2.97 -6.63
C HIS A 292 11.47 3.16 -5.40
N LEU A 293 12.47 2.29 -5.28
CA LEU A 293 13.47 2.32 -4.23
C LEU A 293 14.74 2.98 -4.76
N LEU A 294 15.21 4.01 -4.06
CA LEU A 294 16.43 4.74 -4.41
C LEU A 294 17.42 4.60 -3.26
N SER A 295 18.66 4.21 -3.54
CA SER A 295 19.74 4.20 -2.55
C SER A 295 21.04 4.71 -3.12
N SER A 296 21.87 5.27 -2.24
CA SER A 296 23.20 5.75 -2.59
C SER A 296 24.27 5.22 -1.65
N GLY A 297 25.52 5.23 -2.13
CA GLY A 297 26.73 4.96 -1.35
C GLY A 297 27.31 3.55 -1.46
N PRO A 298 28.43 3.27 -0.77
CA PRO A 298 29.19 2.01 -0.91
C PRO A 298 28.39 0.74 -0.59
N GLN A 299 27.27 0.86 0.14
CA GLN A 299 26.44 -0.26 0.59
C GLN A 299 25.06 -0.26 -0.09
N LEU A 300 24.89 0.48 -1.19
CA LEU A 300 23.58 0.71 -1.84
C LEU A 300 22.83 -0.60 -2.13
N PHE A 301 23.52 -1.64 -2.59
CA PHE A 301 22.88 -2.93 -2.92
C PHE A 301 22.38 -3.64 -1.66
N GLY A 302 23.21 -3.69 -0.61
CA GLY A 302 22.82 -4.32 0.66
C GLY A 302 21.65 -3.62 1.34
N ARG A 303 21.56 -2.28 1.20
CA ARG A 303 20.45 -1.48 1.71
C ARG A 303 19.14 -1.78 0.97
N LEU A 304 19.20 -1.90 -0.36
CA LEU A 304 18.03 -2.23 -1.19
C LEU A 304 17.58 -3.68 -1.01
N VAL A 305 18.49 -4.63 -0.84
CA VAL A 305 18.15 -6.03 -0.54
C VAL A 305 17.43 -6.15 0.81
N CYS A 306 17.77 -5.34 1.81
CA CYS A 306 17.02 -5.30 3.07
C CYS A 306 15.57 -4.82 2.89
N LEU A 307 15.27 -4.06 1.82
CA LEU A 307 13.92 -3.65 1.44
C LEU A 307 13.24 -4.63 0.50
N SER A 308 14.01 -5.50 -0.16
CA SER A 308 13.49 -6.53 -1.05
C SER A 308 12.90 -7.67 -0.21
N LEU A 309 11.58 -7.62 -0.03
CA LEU A 309 10.79 -8.70 0.56
C LEU A 309 10.71 -9.85 -0.46
N LYS A 310 11.75 -10.67 -0.57
CA LYS A 310 11.63 -11.94 -1.26
C LYS A 310 10.82 -12.88 -0.36
N GLY A 311 9.51 -12.91 -0.57
CA GLY A 311 8.67 -13.98 -0.05
C GLY A 311 9.12 -15.27 -0.71
N ASN A 312 9.55 -16.26 0.07
CA ASN A 312 9.61 -17.62 -0.43
C ASN A 312 8.18 -18.01 -0.78
N SER A 313 7.90 -18.14 -2.07
CA SER A 313 6.72 -18.85 -2.56
C SER A 313 6.92 -20.33 -2.21
N THR A 314 6.34 -20.73 -1.08
CA THR A 314 5.89 -22.12 -0.88
C THR A 314 4.51 -22.25 -1.47
#